data_AF-A0A1H4CP38-F1
#
_entry.id   AF-A0A1H4CP38-F1
#
_cell.length_a   1.000
_cell.length_b   1.000
_cell.length_c   1.000
_cell.angle_alpha   90.00
_cell.angle_beta   90.00
_cell.angle_gamma   90.00
#
_symmetry.space_group_name_H-M   'P 1'
#
loop_
_entity.id
_entity.type
_entity.pdbx_description
1 polymer ?
#
loop_
_entity_poly.entity_id
_entity_poly.type
_entity_poly.pdbx_seq_one_letter_code
_entity_poly.pdbx_strand_id
1 'polypeptide(L)'
;MANNWIDRNPFSNYKAKVIEVERVYLSEEEIENIINKNFKTERLSLVRDIFLFSFFTGMAYIDVKNLTKSHTSLGIDGEKWIFTHRQKTKTASKIPILPITQMIIDKYEDHPESNNQNRLLPILSNQKMNAYLKEIAEVCKIEKELTFHIARHTFATTVTLTN
;
A
#
# COMPACT_ATOMS: atom_id res chain seq x y z
N MET A 1 13.05 28.76 -19.88
CA MET A 1 13.78 29.89 -19.28
C MET A 1 15.31 29.74 -19.34
N ALA A 2 15.88 28.59 -19.73
CA ALA A 2 17.35 28.43 -19.84
C ALA A 2 17.95 28.78 -21.23
N ASN A 3 17.14 28.89 -22.30
CA ASN A 3 17.64 29.05 -23.67
C ASN A 3 17.22 30.36 -24.37
N ASN A 4 16.65 31.36 -23.66
CA ASN A 4 16.20 32.65 -24.22
C ASN A 4 15.26 32.58 -25.45
N TRP A 5 14.52 31.48 -25.66
CA TRP A 5 13.56 31.36 -26.77
C TRP A 5 12.21 32.05 -26.54
N ILE A 6 12.01 32.63 -25.35
CA ILE A 6 10.75 33.24 -24.94
C ILE A 6 11.09 34.52 -24.16
N ASP A 7 10.70 35.68 -24.70
CA ASP A 7 11.02 37.00 -24.13
C ASP A 7 10.17 37.38 -22.92
N ARG A 8 9.01 36.75 -22.73
CA ARG A 8 8.11 37.00 -21.59
C ARG A 8 7.51 35.71 -21.05
N ASN A 9 7.47 35.58 -19.73
CA ASN A 9 6.87 34.41 -19.09
C ASN A 9 5.38 34.27 -19.50
N PRO A 10 4.98 33.22 -20.24
CA PRO A 10 3.60 33.03 -20.69
C PRO A 10 2.65 32.70 -19.53
N PHE A 11 3.18 32.35 -18.35
CA PHE A 11 2.45 32.11 -17.11
C PHE A 11 2.44 33.30 -16.17
N SER A 12 2.90 34.49 -16.60
CA SER A 12 2.95 35.71 -15.76
C SER A 12 1.60 36.11 -15.16
N ASN A 13 0.50 35.78 -15.84
CA ASN A 13 -0.87 36.02 -15.37
C ASN A 13 -1.57 34.76 -14.82
N TYR A 14 -0.89 33.61 -14.80
CA TYR A 14 -1.46 32.37 -14.26
C TYR A 14 -1.34 32.37 -12.74
N LYS A 15 -2.48 32.39 -12.05
CA LYS A 15 -2.57 32.17 -10.60
C LYS A 15 -2.95 30.71 -10.37
N ALA A 16 -2.01 29.92 -9.86
CA ALA A 16 -2.29 28.55 -9.45
C ALA A 16 -3.36 28.58 -8.34
N LYS A 17 -4.55 28.05 -8.63
CA LYS A 17 -5.54 27.78 -7.58
C LYS A 17 -5.11 26.52 -6.85
N VAL A 18 -4.66 26.67 -5.61
CA VAL A 18 -4.48 25.53 -4.70
C VAL A 18 -5.88 25.12 -4.27
N ILE A 19 -6.36 24.01 -4.82
CA ILE A 19 -7.59 23.37 -4.36
C ILE A 19 -7.16 22.45 -3.22
N GLU A 20 -7.63 22.75 -2.02
CA GLU A 20 -7.46 21.85 -0.89
C GLU A 20 -8.29 20.60 -1.16
N VAL A 21 -7.60 19.47 -1.36
CA VAL A 21 -8.26 18.17 -1.56
C VAL A 21 -8.38 17.53 -0.19
N GLU A 22 -9.61 17.35 0.26
CA GLU A 22 -9.91 16.63 1.50
C GLU A 22 -9.37 15.19 1.39
N ARG A 23 -8.56 14.78 2.37
CA ARG A 23 -7.88 13.49 2.34
C ARG A 23 -8.81 12.41 2.88
N VAL A 24 -9.23 11.50 2.01
CA VAL A 24 -10.07 10.36 2.38
C VAL A 24 -9.21 9.29 3.09
N TYR A 25 -9.70 8.77 4.21
CA TYR A 25 -9.11 7.66 4.97
C TYR A 25 -10.22 6.68 5.40
N LEU A 26 -9.86 5.44 5.75
CA LEU A 26 -10.81 4.43 6.23
C LEU A 26 -11.02 4.56 7.75
N SER A 27 -12.26 4.38 8.20
CA SER A 27 -12.57 4.24 9.63
C SER A 27 -12.12 2.85 10.13
N GLU A 28 -12.03 2.72 11.44
CA GLU A 28 -11.73 1.44 12.09
C GLU A 28 -12.77 0.37 11.71
N GLU A 29 -14.06 0.70 11.75
CA GLU A 29 -15.15 -0.19 11.33
C GLU A 29 -15.02 -0.64 9.87
N GLU A 30 -14.65 0.26 8.95
CA GLU A 30 -14.42 -0.11 7.54
C GLU A 30 -13.26 -1.10 7.39
N ILE A 31 -12.18 -0.91 8.15
CA ILE A 31 -11.03 -1.82 8.17
C ILE A 31 -11.41 -3.17 8.77
N GLU A 32 -12.12 -3.20 9.90
CA GLU A 32 -12.61 -4.43 10.52
C GLU A 32 -13.53 -5.21 9.58
N ASN A 33 -14.41 -4.51 8.86
CA ASN A 33 -15.27 -5.11 7.86
C ASN A 33 -14.45 -5.78 6.75
N ILE A 34 -13.36 -5.15 6.27
CA ILE A 34 -12.46 -5.76 5.29
C ILE A 34 -11.75 -6.99 5.87
N ILE A 35 -11.23 -6.91 7.09
CA ILE A 35 -10.50 -8.00 7.77
C ILE A 35 -11.40 -9.22 7.94
N ASN A 36 -12.61 -9.02 8.46
CA ASN A 36 -13.53 -10.09 8.81
C ASN A 36 -14.32 -10.63 7.61
N LYS A 37 -14.24 -9.99 6.45
CA LYS A 37 -14.98 -10.42 5.26
C LYS A 37 -14.46 -11.77 4.75
N ASN A 38 -15.36 -12.75 4.72
CA ASN A 38 -15.11 -14.01 4.07
C ASN A 38 -15.40 -13.92 2.56
N PHE A 39 -14.35 -13.93 1.74
CA PHE A 39 -14.46 -13.93 0.28
C PHE A 39 -14.48 -15.37 -0.24
N LYS A 40 -15.48 -15.72 -1.06
CA LYS A 40 -15.56 -17.04 -1.72
C LYS A 40 -14.47 -17.24 -2.77
N THR A 41 -13.93 -16.16 -3.31
CA THR A 41 -12.99 -16.19 -4.43
C THR A 41 -11.57 -15.93 -3.94
N GLU A 42 -10.64 -16.83 -4.26
CA GLU A 42 -9.23 -16.70 -3.87
C GLU A 42 -8.59 -15.38 -4.35
N ARG A 43 -8.99 -14.88 -5.52
CA ARG A 43 -8.47 -13.62 -6.07
C ARG A 43 -8.81 -12.41 -5.20
N LEU A 44 -10.03 -12.36 -4.66
CA LEU A 44 -10.44 -11.27 -3.76
C LEU A 44 -9.78 -11.42 -2.39
N SER A 45 -9.68 -12.65 -1.86
CA SER A 45 -8.93 -12.93 -0.63
C SER A 45 -7.47 -12.49 -0.75
N LEU A 46 -6.83 -12.77 -1.88
CA LEU A 46 -5.45 -12.36 -2.16
C LEU A 46 -5.30 -10.84 -2.18
N VAL A 47 -6.18 -10.15 -2.91
CA VAL A 47 -6.13 -8.68 -3.01
C VAL A 47 -6.41 -8.02 -1.66
N ARG A 48 -7.37 -8.54 -0.89
CA ARG A 48 -7.65 -8.13 0.48
C ARG A 48 -6.40 -8.27 1.35
N ASP A 49 -5.75 -9.42 1.32
CA ASP A 49 -4.58 -9.68 2.17
C ASP A 49 -3.41 -8.76 1.81
N ILE A 50 -3.14 -8.54 0.52
CA ILE A 50 -2.11 -7.59 0.08
C ILE A 50 -2.48 -6.15 0.48
N PHE A 51 -3.75 -5.77 0.38
CA PHE A 51 -4.22 -4.45 0.80
C PHE A 51 -4.03 -4.24 2.30
N LEU A 52 -4.41 -5.23 3.11
CA LEU A 52 -4.20 -5.21 4.57
C LEU A 52 -2.72 -5.18 4.91
N PHE A 53 -1.88 -5.93 4.19
CA PHE A 53 -0.44 -5.85 4.34
C PHE A 53 0.08 -4.43 4.08
N SER A 54 -0.37 -3.78 3.00
CA SER A 54 -0.01 -2.38 2.70
C SER A 54 -0.54 -1.40 3.73
N PHE A 55 -1.74 -1.62 4.26
CA PHE A 55 -2.32 -0.84 5.36
C PHE A 55 -1.44 -0.95 6.61
N PHE A 56 -1.19 -2.14 7.13
CA PHE A 56 -0.42 -2.33 8.38
C PHE A 56 1.07 -1.99 8.27
N THR A 57 1.64 -1.95 7.05
CA THR A 57 3.05 -1.57 6.84
C THR A 57 3.23 -0.12 6.35
N GLY A 58 2.15 0.55 5.94
CA GLY A 58 2.20 1.88 5.29
C GLY A 58 2.96 1.91 3.95
N MET A 59 3.25 0.75 3.35
CA MET A 59 4.03 0.65 2.12
C MET A 59 3.19 0.99 0.89
N ALA A 60 3.78 1.67 -0.08
CA ALA A 60 3.11 1.88 -1.37
C ALA A 60 3.05 0.58 -2.17
N TYR A 61 2.07 0.45 -3.07
CA TYR A 61 1.93 -0.71 -3.97
C TYR A 61 3.27 -1.14 -4.59
N ILE A 62 4.04 -0.18 -5.10
CA ILE A 62 5.27 -0.49 -5.81
C ILE A 62 6.39 -0.96 -4.88
N ASP A 63 6.40 -0.52 -3.63
CA ASP A 63 7.35 -1.00 -2.63
C ASP A 63 6.98 -2.44 -2.22
N VAL A 64 5.69 -2.71 -1.96
CA VAL A 64 5.19 -4.07 -1.67
C VAL A 64 5.47 -5.03 -2.83
N LYS A 65 5.24 -4.59 -4.08
CA LYS A 65 5.52 -5.38 -5.29
C LYS A 65 6.97 -5.81 -5.41
N ASN A 66 7.90 -4.97 -4.97
CA ASN A 66 9.33 -5.23 -5.10
C ASN A 66 9.94 -5.91 -3.87
N LEU A 67 9.14 -6.19 -2.83
CA LEU A 67 9.61 -6.94 -1.68
C LEU A 67 9.96 -8.37 -2.07
N THR A 68 11.06 -8.84 -1.51
CA THR A 68 11.59 -10.20 -1.65
C THR A 68 11.81 -10.78 -0.26
N LYS A 69 11.97 -12.10 -0.16
CA LYS A 69 12.25 -12.79 1.10
C LYS A 69 13.53 -12.28 1.79
N SER A 70 14.51 -11.77 1.04
CA SER A 70 15.76 -11.23 1.60
C SER A 70 15.61 -9.87 2.29
N HIS A 71 14.47 -9.19 2.13
CA HIS A 71 14.21 -7.92 2.82
C HIS A 71 13.69 -8.13 4.25
N THR A 72 13.36 -9.35 4.66
CA THR A 72 12.90 -9.64 6.03
C THR A 72 14.05 -10.19 6.87
N SER A 73 14.32 -9.59 8.02
CA SER A 73 15.33 -10.08 8.98
C SER A 73 14.97 -9.72 10.41
N LEU A 74 15.64 -10.34 11.39
CA LEU A 74 15.49 -9.97 12.79
C LEU A 74 16.11 -8.60 13.07
N GLY A 75 15.40 -7.81 13.89
CA GLY A 75 15.86 -6.56 14.44
C GLY A 75 16.70 -6.75 15.70
N ILE A 76 17.20 -5.64 16.24
CA ILE A 76 17.96 -5.62 17.51
C ILE A 76 17.09 -5.98 18.72
N ASP A 77 15.79 -5.80 18.59
CA ASP A 77 14.75 -6.15 19.55
C ASP A 77 14.38 -7.64 19.53
N GLY A 78 14.92 -8.40 18.57
CA GLY A 78 14.57 -9.81 18.35
C GLY A 78 13.27 -10.01 17.54
N GLU A 79 12.61 -8.93 17.14
CA GLU A 79 11.39 -8.98 16.33
C GLU A 79 11.74 -9.05 14.83
N LYS A 80 10.79 -9.47 13.98
CA LYS A 80 10.99 -9.47 12.53
C LYS A 80 10.71 -8.07 11.95
N TRP A 81 11.57 -7.64 11.04
CA TRP A 81 11.50 -6.34 10.39
C TRP A 81 11.67 -6.48 8.88
N ILE A 82 11.05 -5.57 8.13
CA ILE A 82 11.28 -5.34 6.70
C ILE A 82 12.30 -4.22 6.55
N PHE A 83 13.43 -4.52 5.92
CA PHE A 83 14.47 -3.58 5.55
C PHE A 83 14.47 -3.41 4.04
N THR A 84 14.11 -2.23 3.54
CA THR A 84 14.07 -1.96 2.09
C THR A 84 14.41 -0.50 1.79
N HIS A 85 14.55 -0.16 0.51
CA HIS A 85 14.68 1.21 0.04
C HIS A 85 13.44 1.57 -0.78
N ARG A 86 12.79 2.68 -0.45
CA ARG A 86 11.61 3.15 -1.20
C ARG A 86 11.97 3.36 -2.66
N GLN A 87 11.13 2.87 -3.56
CA GLN A 87 11.45 2.92 -4.98
C GLN A 87 11.60 4.35 -5.50
N LYS A 88 10.69 5.26 -5.08
CA LYS A 88 10.61 6.65 -5.56
C LYS A 88 11.72 7.55 -5.03
N THR A 89 12.02 7.45 -3.74
CA THR A 89 12.93 8.38 -3.04
C THR A 89 14.29 7.78 -2.74
N LYS A 90 14.46 6.46 -2.92
CA LYS A 90 15.67 5.69 -2.55
C LYS A 90 16.04 5.78 -1.07
N THR A 91 15.13 6.27 -0.23
CA THR A 91 15.33 6.36 1.22
C THR A 91 15.19 4.97 1.84
N ALA A 92 16.11 4.62 2.74
CA ALA A 92 15.97 3.43 3.56
C ALA A 92 14.67 3.46 4.36
N SER A 93 14.05 2.32 4.54
CA SER A 93 12.83 2.12 5.33
C SER A 93 12.97 0.84 6.14
N LYS A 94 12.66 0.96 7.43
CA LYS A 94 12.62 -0.14 8.39
C LYS A 94 11.22 -0.20 8.95
N ILE A 95 10.52 -1.31 8.75
CA ILE A 95 9.11 -1.45 9.11
C ILE A 95 8.98 -2.72 9.96
N PRO A 96 8.42 -2.65 11.18
CA PRO A 96 8.22 -3.84 11.99
C PRO A 96 7.16 -4.74 11.34
N ILE A 97 7.37 -6.06 11.39
CA ILE A 97 6.37 -7.03 10.94
C ILE A 97 5.43 -7.30 12.11
N LEU A 98 4.22 -6.78 12.02
CA LEU A 98 3.14 -7.03 12.98
C LEU A 98 2.60 -8.47 12.81
N PRO A 99 1.96 -9.06 13.85
CA PRO A 99 1.40 -10.41 13.77
C PRO A 99 0.50 -10.65 12.56
N ILE A 100 -0.40 -9.70 12.25
CA ILE A 100 -1.29 -9.78 11.08
C ILE A 100 -0.53 -9.78 9.75
N THR A 101 0.55 -9.00 9.65
CA THR A 101 1.40 -8.98 8.45
C THR A 101 2.24 -10.25 8.33
N GLN A 102 2.69 -10.82 9.45
CA GLN A 102 3.38 -12.12 9.46
C GLN A 102 2.45 -13.23 8.99
N MET A 103 1.20 -13.27 9.47
CA MET A 103 0.20 -14.25 9.01
C MET A 103 -0.03 -14.20 7.49
N ILE A 104 -0.02 -12.99 6.91
CA ILE A 104 -0.16 -12.82 5.45
C ILE A 104 1.10 -13.33 4.73
N ILE A 105 2.29 -13.05 5.24
CA ILE A 105 3.55 -13.57 4.68
C ILE A 105 3.52 -15.10 4.69
N ASP A 106 3.22 -15.71 5.83
CA ASP A 106 3.21 -17.17 6.01
C ASP A 106 2.18 -17.84 5.08
N LYS A 107 0.98 -17.25 4.97
CA LYS A 107 -0.08 -17.75 4.08
C LYS A 107 0.36 -17.88 2.62
N TYR A 108 1.28 -17.04 2.16
CA TYR A 108 1.71 -16.98 0.76
C TYR A 108 3.17 -17.40 0.55
N GLU A 109 3.83 -17.97 1.56
CA GLU A 109 5.25 -18.34 1.53
C GLU A 109 5.58 -19.29 0.36
N ASP A 110 4.69 -20.26 0.12
CA ASP A 110 4.82 -21.29 -0.92
C ASP A 110 4.04 -20.98 -2.20
N HIS A 111 3.49 -19.76 -2.34
CA HIS A 111 2.69 -19.43 -3.51
C HIS A 111 3.55 -19.45 -4.79
N PRO A 112 3.13 -20.15 -5.87
CA PRO A 112 3.93 -20.33 -7.07
C PRO A 112 4.42 -19.01 -7.70
N GLU A 113 3.55 -18.00 -7.77
CA GLU A 113 3.91 -16.68 -8.30
C GLU A 113 4.96 -15.97 -7.44
N SER A 114 4.92 -16.15 -6.11
CA SER A 114 5.88 -15.55 -5.18
C SER A 114 7.26 -16.18 -5.37
N ASN A 115 7.31 -17.52 -5.38
CA ASN A 115 8.54 -18.29 -5.55
C ASN A 115 9.18 -18.08 -6.94
N ASN A 116 8.39 -18.15 -8.01
CA ASN A 116 8.90 -18.02 -9.38
C ASN A 116 9.47 -16.61 -9.67
N GLN A 117 8.98 -15.58 -8.99
CA GLN A 117 9.42 -14.19 -9.19
C GLN A 117 10.37 -13.70 -8.09
N ASN A 118 10.77 -14.57 -7.15
CA ASN A 118 11.54 -14.22 -5.95
C ASN A 118 10.94 -13.01 -5.20
N ARG A 119 9.62 -13.03 -4.98
CA ARG A 119 8.90 -12.00 -4.24
C ARG A 119 8.53 -12.49 -2.85
N LEU A 120 8.18 -11.54 -1.98
CA LEU A 120 7.64 -11.86 -0.66
C LEU A 120 6.16 -12.27 -0.78
N LEU A 121 5.41 -11.61 -1.66
CA LEU A 121 3.98 -11.81 -1.85
C LEU A 121 3.64 -11.93 -3.36
N PRO A 122 2.58 -12.67 -3.73
CA PRO A 122 2.14 -12.82 -5.12
C PRO A 122 1.31 -11.62 -5.58
N ILE A 123 2.02 -10.54 -5.95
CA ILE A 123 1.41 -9.25 -6.30
C ILE A 123 0.99 -9.19 -7.77
N LEU A 124 -0.32 -9.05 -8.01
CA LEU A 124 -0.89 -8.85 -9.35
C LEU A 124 -0.51 -7.48 -9.95
N SER A 125 -0.84 -7.27 -11.23
CA SER A 125 -0.67 -5.95 -11.87
C SER A 125 -1.50 -4.87 -11.16
N ASN A 126 -1.00 -3.63 -11.15
CA ASN A 126 -1.66 -2.52 -10.45
C ASN A 126 -3.12 -2.33 -10.91
N GLN A 127 -3.37 -2.50 -12.21
CA GLN A 127 -4.72 -2.43 -12.78
C GLN A 127 -5.65 -3.52 -12.21
N LYS A 128 -5.18 -4.79 -12.15
CA LYS A 128 -5.96 -5.89 -11.57
C LYS A 128 -6.20 -5.70 -10.08
N MET A 129 -5.18 -5.26 -9.35
CA MET A 129 -5.31 -4.94 -7.93
C MET A 129 -6.38 -3.87 -7.69
N ASN A 130 -6.36 -2.77 -8.44
CA ASN A 130 -7.36 -1.69 -8.29
C ASN A 130 -8.76 -2.13 -8.73
N ALA A 131 -8.89 -2.96 -9.77
CA ALA A 131 -10.18 -3.50 -10.17
C ALA A 131 -10.80 -4.35 -9.04
N TYR A 132 -10.03 -5.27 -8.46
CA TYR A 132 -10.49 -6.10 -7.36
C TYR A 132 -10.71 -5.33 -6.05
N LEU A 133 -9.98 -4.23 -5.81
CA LEU A 133 -10.26 -3.35 -4.68
C LEU A 133 -11.64 -2.67 -4.80
N LYS A 134 -12.09 -2.35 -6.02
CA LYS A 134 -13.46 -1.82 -6.23
C LYS A 134 -14.51 -2.87 -5.91
N GLU A 135 -14.30 -4.11 -6.32
CA GLU A 135 -15.18 -5.23 -5.95
C GLU A 135 -15.20 -5.47 -4.44
N ILE A 136 -14.04 -5.40 -3.77
CA ILE A 136 -13.94 -5.50 -2.31
C ILE A 136 -14.72 -4.37 -1.64
N ALA A 137 -14.59 -3.13 -2.11
CA ALA A 137 -15.32 -1.98 -1.57
C ALA A 137 -16.83 -2.19 -1.66
N GLU A 138 -17.33 -2.63 -2.82
CA GLU A 138 -18.75 -2.91 -3.04
C GLU A 138 -19.26 -4.03 -2.12
N VAL A 139 -18.51 -5.13 -2.02
CA VAL A 139 -18.86 -6.29 -1.20
C VAL A 139 -18.81 -5.99 0.31
N CYS A 140 -17.95 -5.05 0.72
CA CYS A 140 -17.83 -4.54 2.09
C CYS A 140 -18.71 -3.31 2.36
N LYS A 141 -19.48 -2.83 1.38
CA LYS A 141 -20.33 -1.62 1.47
C LYS A 141 -19.55 -0.36 1.88
N ILE A 142 -18.35 -0.20 1.33
CA ILE A 142 -17.50 0.97 1.54
C ILE A 142 -17.71 1.92 0.37
N GLU A 143 -18.21 3.12 0.63
CA GLU A 143 -18.47 4.13 -0.41
C GLU A 143 -17.18 4.75 -0.97
N LYS A 144 -16.10 4.72 -0.19
CA LYS A 144 -14.79 5.29 -0.54
C LYS A 144 -14.09 4.41 -1.57
N GLU A 145 -13.38 5.03 -2.52
CA GLU A 145 -12.56 4.29 -3.48
C GLU A 145 -11.34 3.66 -2.79
N LEU A 146 -11.35 2.33 -2.67
CA LEU A 146 -10.21 1.59 -2.12
C LEU A 146 -9.03 1.60 -3.07
N THR A 147 -7.90 2.11 -2.59
CA THR A 147 -6.63 2.12 -3.33
C THR A 147 -5.45 1.88 -2.39
N PHE A 148 -4.30 1.46 -2.90
CA PHE A 148 -3.08 1.39 -2.09
C PHE A 148 -2.66 2.75 -1.50
N HIS A 149 -3.14 3.85 -2.08
CA HIS A 149 -2.91 5.18 -1.54
C HIS A 149 -3.75 5.43 -0.27
N ILE A 150 -5.02 5.03 -0.26
CA ILE A 150 -5.89 5.17 0.92
C ILE A 150 -5.38 4.33 2.09
N ALA A 151 -4.89 3.12 1.83
CA ALA A 151 -4.35 2.22 2.85
C ALA A 151 -3.20 2.89 3.63
N ARG A 152 -2.23 3.43 2.88
CA ARG A 152 -1.06 4.11 3.45
C ARG A 152 -1.42 5.37 4.23
N HIS A 153 -2.34 6.18 3.71
CA HIS A 153 -2.76 7.40 4.40
C HIS A 153 -3.48 7.06 5.69
N THR A 154 -4.39 6.08 5.62
CA THR A 154 -5.14 5.65 6.80
C THR A 154 -4.18 5.17 7.89
N PHE A 155 -3.18 4.34 7.58
CA PHE A 155 -2.16 3.93 8.54
C PHE A 155 -1.45 5.11 9.22
N ALA A 156 -1.02 6.10 8.44
CA ALA A 156 -0.36 7.29 8.97
C ALA A 156 -1.30 8.13 9.85
N THR A 157 -2.62 8.07 9.62
CA THR A 157 -3.59 8.82 10.42
C THR A 157 -4.10 8.06 11.64
N THR A 158 -4.24 6.73 11.59
CA THR A 158 -4.92 5.93 12.64
C THR A 158 -3.98 5.07 13.48
N VAL A 159 -2.72 4.85 13.07
CA VAL A 159 -1.76 4.04 13.84
C VAL A 159 -0.63 4.91 14.41
N THR A 160 -0.22 5.96 13.69
CA THR A 160 0.89 6.82 14.13
C THR A 160 0.48 8.12 14.83
N LEU A 161 -0.78 8.56 14.76
CA LEU A 161 -1.26 9.77 15.46
C LEU A 161 -1.99 9.48 16.78
N THR A 162 -2.36 8.23 17.02
CA THR A 162 -3.13 7.74 18.17
C THR A 162 -2.26 7.03 19.21
N ASN A 163 -0.93 7.07 19.07
CA ASN A 163 0.04 6.61 20.06
C ASN A 163 0.83 7.79 20.65
#